data_AF-A0AB34KIU5-F1
#
_entry.id   AF-A0AB34KIU5-F1
#
_cell.length_a   1.000
_cell.length_b   1.000
_cell.length_c   1.000
_cell.angle_alpha   90.00
_cell.angle_beta   90.00
_cell.angle_gamma   90.00
#
_symmetry.space_group_name_H-M   'P 1'
#
loop_
_entity.id
_entity.type
_entity.pdbx_description
1 polymer ?
#
loop_
_entity_poly.entity_id
_entity_poly.type
_entity_poly.pdbx_seq_one_letter_code
_entity_poly.pdbx_strand_id
1 'polypeptide(L)'
;MLASRPKTRIALIFLAGVAALSLLLLIVHQTVLPILAWFIPTLEVPFYDLAVYGAYPEQEYVSFDIPSSQPNLVKWDEQCDSGNVFVTLNGPSIAHPGPSIYDARGGLVWTTEEYGTVLNMRLQWYKGEKYLTFWAGQKAGTMGQGQYYMLDSAYNVFKKIDAVGDTLHGDLHEFKLTDEGTALITVYTAKQADLTDMGHWRGKDGWVVESMFQEIDLETNELLFEWSASDHFPPAETYMTNPFAGYKQSAPFDSFHINSVDKEPVSGNYLISSRHTHTISLVDGKSGSVLWQLGGLHNSFRDLSDGLATDFSWQHDARWLSLPSSPGGEEGIYTISFFANGMAGALHVDATHSTARIVRLDTNAMTAELLQSFASYQHALSSSQGSVEILPSGNVFVGWGSSAAWSEFAADGTLLCEAHLAASKSFAWERVKSYRVFKTSEWVGKPGWAPSARLKGGKVFVSWNGATKVRSWELQGRKSPDSEWTAVDEVEKTGFEDAFALPKGESWAEYRVVAQDKDKKVLGTSEPAERVAGGSWSWKLFVFAIVVSGLAAVAWGARTYLRKRRGWQAGLFAWQRDGAARGRYSQL
;
A
#
# COMPACT_ATOMS: atom_id res chain seq x y z
N MET A 1 -11.98 -51.02 -38.67
CA MET A 1 -11.17 -50.88 -37.44
C MET A 1 -10.69 -49.45 -37.32
N LEU A 2 -11.31 -48.62 -36.49
CA LEU A 2 -10.74 -47.40 -35.93
C LEU A 2 -11.39 -47.24 -34.55
N ALA A 3 -10.89 -48.03 -33.60
CA ALA A 3 -11.26 -47.90 -32.19
C ALA A 3 -10.73 -46.55 -31.69
N SER A 4 -11.56 -45.51 -31.76
CA SER A 4 -11.28 -44.23 -31.09
C SER A 4 -11.15 -44.53 -29.60
N ARG A 5 -9.92 -44.46 -29.09
CA ARG A 5 -9.55 -44.89 -27.74
C ARG A 5 -10.48 -44.23 -26.70
N PRO A 6 -11.14 -44.99 -25.80
CA PRO A 6 -12.05 -44.41 -24.79
C PRO A 6 -11.39 -43.32 -23.92
N LYS A 7 -10.06 -43.37 -23.78
CA LYS A 7 -9.25 -42.35 -23.09
C LYS A 7 -9.31 -40.96 -23.73
N THR A 8 -9.37 -40.83 -25.07
CA THR A 8 -9.47 -39.51 -25.72
C THR A 8 -10.87 -38.90 -25.62
N ARG A 9 -11.92 -39.73 -25.60
CA ARG A 9 -13.29 -39.24 -25.33
C ARG A 9 -13.47 -38.76 -23.90
N ILE A 10 -12.91 -39.46 -22.92
CA ILE A 10 -12.96 -39.04 -21.51
C ILE A 10 -12.20 -37.73 -21.31
N ALA A 11 -11.00 -37.60 -21.90
CA ALA A 11 -10.23 -36.35 -21.86
C ALA A 11 -10.99 -35.17 -22.49
N LEU A 12 -11.66 -35.37 -23.64
CA LEU A 12 -12.46 -34.33 -24.28
C LEU A 12 -13.69 -33.92 -23.45
N ILE A 13 -14.36 -34.88 -22.80
CA ILE A 13 -15.49 -34.58 -21.90
C ILE A 13 -15.02 -33.81 -20.68
N PHE A 14 -13.87 -34.18 -20.10
CA PHE A 14 -13.26 -33.47 -18.99
C PHE A 14 -12.88 -32.03 -19.38
N LEU A 15 -12.18 -31.84 -20.51
CA LEU A 15 -11.83 -30.52 -21.03
C LEU A 15 -13.06 -29.65 -21.31
N ALA A 16 -14.11 -30.22 -21.91
CA ALA A 16 -15.37 -29.51 -22.14
C ALA A 16 -16.07 -29.13 -20.83
N GLY A 17 -16.00 -30.00 -19.82
CA GLY A 17 -16.53 -29.71 -18.48
C GLY A 17 -15.78 -28.58 -17.79
N VAL A 18 -14.45 -28.59 -17.83
CA VAL A 18 -13.61 -27.50 -17.31
C VAL A 18 -13.93 -26.19 -18.05
N ALA A 19 -13.99 -26.21 -19.38
CA ALA A 19 -14.31 -25.01 -20.17
C ALA A 19 -15.69 -24.45 -19.85
N ALA A 20 -16.72 -25.31 -19.68
CA ALA A 20 -18.06 -24.89 -19.32
C ALA A 20 -18.12 -24.31 -17.89
N LEU A 21 -17.39 -24.90 -16.94
CA LEU A 21 -17.28 -24.39 -15.58
C LEU A 21 -16.55 -23.02 -15.56
N SER A 22 -15.41 -22.91 -16.25
CA SER A 22 -14.67 -21.65 -16.34
C SER A 22 -15.51 -20.54 -16.97
N LEU A 23 -16.28 -20.86 -18.01
CA LEU A 23 -17.20 -19.91 -18.63
C LEU A 23 -18.34 -19.53 -17.66
N LEU A 24 -18.93 -20.48 -16.95
CA LEU A 24 -19.97 -20.19 -15.96
C LEU A 24 -19.45 -19.25 -14.87
N LEU A 25 -18.26 -19.54 -14.33
CA LEU A 25 -17.58 -18.69 -13.36
C LEU A 25 -17.32 -17.29 -13.93
N LEU A 26 -16.87 -17.21 -15.18
CA LEU A 26 -16.66 -15.94 -15.87
C LEU A 26 -17.97 -15.15 -16.02
N ILE A 27 -19.08 -15.79 -16.39
CA ILE A 27 -20.38 -15.13 -16.49
C ILE A 27 -20.83 -14.62 -15.12
N VAL A 28 -20.74 -15.46 -14.08
CA VAL A 28 -21.07 -15.05 -12.71
C VAL A 28 -20.25 -13.83 -12.29
N HIS A 29 -18.94 -13.89 -12.50
CA HIS A 29 -18.01 -12.81 -12.14
C HIS A 29 -18.24 -11.52 -12.94
N GLN A 30 -18.46 -11.61 -14.25
CA GLN A 30 -18.51 -10.45 -15.13
C GLN A 30 -19.91 -9.84 -15.24
N THR A 31 -20.96 -10.56 -14.82
CA THR A 31 -22.35 -10.09 -14.95
C THR A 31 -23.14 -10.18 -13.65
N VAL A 32 -23.20 -11.35 -13.02
CA VAL A 32 -24.07 -11.56 -11.86
C VAL A 32 -23.58 -10.78 -10.64
N LEU A 33 -22.29 -10.87 -10.30
CA LEU A 33 -21.75 -10.17 -9.12
C LEU A 33 -21.87 -8.64 -9.23
N PRO A 34 -21.50 -7.98 -10.35
CA PRO A 34 -21.71 -6.54 -10.50
C PRO A 34 -23.19 -6.13 -10.41
N ILE A 35 -24.12 -6.91 -10.99
CA ILE A 35 -25.56 -6.64 -10.88
C ILE A 35 -26.03 -6.75 -9.43
N LEU A 36 -25.55 -7.75 -8.68
CA LEU A 36 -25.88 -7.91 -7.28
C LEU A 36 -25.37 -6.75 -6.43
N ALA A 37 -24.13 -6.30 -6.66
CA ALA A 37 -23.55 -5.15 -5.96
C ALA A 37 -24.31 -3.86 -6.27
N TRP A 38 -24.78 -3.70 -7.51
CA TRP A 38 -25.63 -2.57 -7.89
C TRP A 38 -26.98 -2.54 -7.16
N PHE A 39 -27.64 -3.69 -7.00
CA PHE A 39 -28.91 -3.78 -6.25
C PHE A 39 -28.71 -3.76 -4.72
N ILE A 40 -27.55 -4.20 -4.24
CA ILE A 40 -27.21 -4.32 -2.82
C ILE A 40 -25.81 -3.73 -2.60
N PRO A 41 -25.69 -2.39 -2.50
CA PRO A 41 -24.39 -1.71 -2.42
C PRO A 41 -23.53 -2.14 -1.22
N THR A 42 -24.15 -2.69 -0.17
CA THR A 42 -23.41 -3.25 0.98
C THR A 42 -22.57 -4.48 0.63
N LEU A 43 -22.74 -5.07 -0.57
CA LEU A 43 -21.91 -6.15 -1.08
C LEU A 43 -20.60 -5.68 -1.72
N GLU A 44 -20.43 -4.38 -2.01
CA GLU A 44 -19.21 -3.87 -2.65
C GLU A 44 -17.96 -4.17 -1.82
N VAL A 45 -17.99 -3.89 -0.52
CA VAL A 45 -16.87 -4.16 0.39
C VAL A 45 -16.56 -5.66 0.48
N PRO A 46 -17.53 -6.56 0.78
CA PRO A 46 -17.28 -8.00 0.74
C PRO A 46 -16.75 -8.52 -0.61
N PHE A 47 -17.23 -7.99 -1.74
CA PHE A 47 -16.76 -8.40 -3.06
C PHE A 47 -15.33 -7.94 -3.33
N TYR A 48 -14.99 -6.71 -2.93
CA TYR A 48 -13.62 -6.21 -2.95
C TYR A 48 -12.71 -7.11 -2.09
N ASP A 49 -13.11 -7.41 -0.85
CA ASP A 49 -12.36 -8.22 0.10
C ASP A 49 -12.14 -9.67 -0.35
N LEU A 50 -13.07 -10.20 -1.15
CA LEU A 50 -12.97 -11.52 -1.79
C LEU A 50 -12.22 -11.49 -3.13
N ALA A 51 -11.63 -10.35 -3.51
CA ALA A 51 -10.92 -10.13 -4.76
C ALA A 51 -11.79 -10.34 -6.01
N VAL A 52 -13.11 -10.09 -5.93
CA VAL A 52 -14.03 -10.17 -7.08
C VAL A 52 -13.66 -9.13 -8.16
N TYR A 53 -13.10 -7.99 -7.77
CA TYR A 53 -12.62 -6.96 -8.71
C TYR A 53 -11.13 -7.09 -9.03
N GLY A 54 -10.52 -8.23 -8.66
CA GLY A 54 -9.08 -8.41 -8.62
C GLY A 54 -8.52 -8.21 -7.20
N ALA A 55 -7.31 -8.71 -6.96
CA ALA A 55 -6.66 -8.59 -5.65
C ALA A 55 -6.17 -7.16 -5.35
N TYR A 56 -6.07 -6.33 -6.38
CA TYR A 56 -5.64 -4.93 -6.36
C TYR A 56 -6.41 -4.19 -7.47
N PRO A 57 -7.62 -3.68 -7.18
CA PRO A 57 -8.40 -2.94 -8.16
C PRO A 57 -7.76 -1.58 -8.48
N GLU A 58 -7.74 -1.25 -9.77
CA GLU A 58 -7.17 -0.02 -10.30
C GLU A 58 -8.24 0.79 -11.03
N GLN A 59 -8.07 2.11 -11.00
CA GLN A 59 -8.86 3.09 -11.72
C GLN A 59 -8.03 3.63 -12.89
N GLU A 60 -8.56 3.48 -14.11
CA GLU A 60 -8.03 4.12 -15.31
C GLU A 60 -8.66 5.50 -15.53
N TYR A 61 -7.93 6.38 -16.20
CA TYR A 61 -8.34 7.74 -16.53
C TYR A 61 -8.24 7.98 -18.04
N VAL A 62 -8.98 8.95 -18.56
CA VAL A 62 -8.90 9.34 -19.97
C VAL A 62 -7.87 10.46 -20.18
N SER A 63 -7.78 11.36 -19.21
CA SER A 63 -6.92 12.55 -19.20
C SER A 63 -5.57 12.32 -18.52
N PHE A 64 -5.34 11.12 -17.97
CA PHE A 64 -4.11 10.78 -17.28
C PHE A 64 -3.73 9.32 -17.58
N ASP A 65 -2.45 9.09 -17.86
CA ASP A 65 -1.99 7.82 -18.44
C ASP A 65 -1.57 6.79 -17.38
N ILE A 66 -1.40 7.20 -16.12
CA ILE A 66 -1.02 6.32 -15.00
C ILE A 66 -2.29 5.89 -14.27
N PRO A 67 -2.62 4.58 -14.23
CA PRO A 67 -3.72 4.09 -13.40
C PRO A 67 -3.37 4.26 -11.92
N SER A 68 -4.37 4.46 -11.08
CA SER A 68 -4.17 4.49 -9.63
C SER A 68 -4.87 3.33 -8.97
N SER A 69 -4.37 2.88 -7.81
CA SER A 69 -5.17 2.00 -6.95
C SER A 69 -6.51 2.65 -6.62
N GLN A 70 -7.54 1.82 -6.46
CA GLN A 70 -8.82 2.23 -5.92
C GLN A 70 -8.93 1.74 -4.47
N PRO A 71 -8.68 2.60 -3.46
CA PRO A 71 -8.83 2.22 -2.06
C PRO A 71 -10.27 1.83 -1.76
N ASN A 72 -10.46 0.71 -1.07
CA ASN A 72 -11.76 0.32 -0.54
C ASN A 72 -11.96 0.95 0.84
N LEU A 73 -12.94 1.83 0.96
CA LEU A 73 -13.29 2.46 2.23
C LEU A 73 -14.32 1.60 2.96
N VAL A 74 -13.87 0.90 4.01
CA VAL A 74 -14.68 -0.08 4.76
C VAL A 74 -15.55 0.61 5.80
N LYS A 75 -15.03 1.69 6.39
CA LYS A 75 -15.72 2.49 7.40
C LYS A 75 -15.41 3.97 7.21
N TRP A 76 -16.41 4.82 7.47
CA TRP A 76 -16.23 6.26 7.56
C TRP A 76 -17.10 6.87 8.66
N ASP A 77 -16.50 7.75 9.44
CA ASP A 77 -17.16 8.65 10.39
C ASP A 77 -16.77 10.09 10.03
N GLU A 78 -17.65 11.06 10.25
CA GLU A 78 -17.39 12.48 9.93
C GLU A 78 -16.31 13.11 10.83
N GLN A 79 -15.93 12.45 11.92
CA GLN A 79 -14.77 12.82 12.74
C GLN A 79 -13.42 12.39 12.13
N CYS A 80 -13.41 11.53 11.10
CA CYS A 80 -12.19 11.18 10.38
C CYS A 80 -11.64 12.41 9.65
N ASP A 81 -10.36 12.71 9.85
CA ASP A 81 -9.72 13.91 9.31
C ASP A 81 -9.83 13.99 7.78
N SER A 82 -9.97 15.18 7.22
CA SER A 82 -10.13 15.37 5.76
C SER A 82 -8.79 15.49 5.00
N GLY A 83 -7.67 15.27 5.69
CA GLY A 83 -6.32 15.39 5.15
C GLY A 83 -5.99 14.36 4.08
N ASN A 84 -4.98 14.70 3.29
CA ASN A 84 -4.45 13.82 2.26
C ASN A 84 -3.69 12.65 2.90
N VAL A 85 -3.83 11.46 2.31
CA VAL A 85 -3.19 10.21 2.72
C VAL A 85 -2.00 9.92 1.80
N PHE A 86 -0.83 9.77 2.38
CA PHE A 86 0.44 9.60 1.67
C PHE A 86 0.84 8.14 1.71
N VAL A 87 1.00 7.55 0.54
CA VAL A 87 1.21 6.11 0.35
C VAL A 87 2.41 5.90 -0.56
N THR A 88 3.16 4.83 -0.33
CA THR A 88 4.29 4.43 -1.20
C THR A 88 4.08 3.00 -1.68
N LEU A 89 3.42 2.87 -2.83
CA LEU A 89 2.95 1.60 -3.37
C LEU A 89 4.13 0.75 -3.82
N ASN A 90 4.21 -0.47 -3.28
CA ASN A 90 5.19 -1.45 -3.71
C ASN A 90 4.64 -2.89 -3.62
N GLY A 91 5.38 -3.83 -4.18
CA GLY A 91 5.10 -5.26 -4.10
C GLY A 91 4.92 -5.91 -5.47
N PRO A 92 4.91 -7.26 -5.54
CA PRO A 92 4.87 -8.02 -6.79
C PRO A 92 3.65 -7.79 -7.70
N SER A 93 2.56 -7.22 -7.17
CA SER A 93 1.34 -6.91 -7.95
C SER A 93 1.23 -5.45 -8.36
N ILE A 94 2.19 -4.59 -8.00
CA ILE A 94 2.18 -3.18 -8.37
C ILE A 94 2.93 -3.01 -9.70
N ALA A 95 2.19 -2.73 -10.77
CA ALA A 95 2.77 -2.49 -12.09
C ALA A 95 3.46 -1.12 -12.17
N HIS A 96 2.89 -0.13 -11.48
CA HIS A 96 3.30 1.27 -11.49
C HIS A 96 3.71 1.69 -10.07
N PRO A 97 4.91 1.29 -9.60
CA PRO A 97 5.37 1.63 -8.26
C PRO A 97 5.71 3.12 -8.18
N GLY A 98 5.52 3.68 -6.99
CA GLY A 98 5.84 5.08 -6.75
C GLY A 98 5.13 5.67 -5.55
N PRO A 99 5.39 6.95 -5.27
CA PRO A 99 4.66 7.70 -4.28
C PRO A 99 3.29 8.10 -4.83
N SER A 100 2.26 7.99 -3.98
CA SER A 100 0.91 8.41 -4.31
C SER A 100 0.27 9.17 -3.15
N ILE A 101 -0.47 10.20 -3.48
CA ILE A 101 -1.29 10.98 -2.55
C ILE A 101 -2.74 10.72 -2.91
N TYR A 102 -3.52 10.32 -1.92
CA TYR A 102 -4.99 10.22 -2.00
C TYR A 102 -5.62 11.30 -1.14
N ASP A 103 -6.82 11.72 -1.47
CA ASP A 103 -7.67 12.43 -0.52
C ASP A 103 -8.18 11.46 0.56
N ALA A 104 -8.81 11.98 1.61
CA ALA A 104 -9.28 11.17 2.73
C ALA A 104 -10.34 10.11 2.31
N ARG A 105 -11.03 10.30 1.18
CA ARG A 105 -12.05 9.38 0.65
C ARG A 105 -11.48 8.39 -0.37
N GLY A 106 -10.17 8.41 -0.62
CA GLY A 106 -9.48 7.49 -1.54
C GLY A 106 -9.43 7.96 -2.99
N GLY A 107 -9.81 9.21 -3.29
CA GLY A 107 -9.62 9.81 -4.60
C GLY A 107 -8.15 10.15 -4.84
N LEU A 108 -7.62 9.85 -6.04
CA LEU A 108 -6.26 10.21 -6.39
C LEU A 108 -6.08 11.74 -6.34
N VAL A 109 -4.96 12.20 -5.78
CA VAL A 109 -4.51 13.60 -5.81
C VAL A 109 -3.24 13.73 -6.63
N TRP A 110 -2.26 12.84 -6.38
CA TRP A 110 -0.98 12.86 -7.09
C TRP A 110 -0.38 11.46 -7.18
N THR A 111 0.26 11.13 -8.29
CA THR A 111 1.16 9.96 -8.40
C THR A 111 2.22 10.19 -9.47
N THR A 112 3.32 9.45 -9.39
CA THR A 112 4.40 9.42 -10.39
C THR A 112 5.16 8.10 -10.34
N GLU A 113 5.72 7.69 -11.48
CA GLU A 113 6.60 6.51 -11.60
C GLU A 113 8.08 6.90 -11.78
N GLU A 114 8.39 8.19 -11.82
CA GLU A 114 9.73 8.72 -12.15
C GLU A 114 10.83 8.23 -11.21
N TYR A 115 10.47 7.85 -9.99
CA TYR A 115 11.39 7.45 -8.93
C TYR A 115 11.46 5.92 -8.72
N GLY A 116 10.70 5.13 -9.48
CA GLY A 116 10.64 3.68 -9.33
C GLY A 116 10.17 3.23 -7.94
N THR A 117 11.00 2.49 -7.21
CA THR A 117 10.65 2.06 -5.85
C THR A 117 10.85 3.21 -4.88
N VAL A 118 9.76 3.68 -4.29
CA VAL A 118 9.73 4.75 -3.28
C VAL A 118 9.18 4.20 -1.96
N LEU A 119 9.71 4.68 -0.83
CA LEU A 119 9.28 4.32 0.52
C LEU A 119 9.32 5.56 1.44
N ASN A 120 8.56 5.52 2.54
CA ASN A 120 8.55 6.56 3.56
C ASN A 120 8.14 7.97 3.08
N MET A 121 7.17 8.08 2.17
CA MET A 121 6.69 9.41 1.77
C MET A 121 5.91 10.09 2.89
N ARG A 122 6.37 11.26 3.32
CA ARG A 122 5.68 12.12 4.30
C ARG A 122 5.90 13.60 4.00
N LEU A 123 5.11 14.45 4.63
CA LEU A 123 5.34 15.89 4.66
C LEU A 123 6.28 16.24 5.82
N GLN A 124 7.35 17.00 5.56
CA GLN A 124 8.25 17.50 6.59
C GLN A 124 8.58 18.97 6.40
N TRP A 125 8.99 19.61 7.49
CA TRP A 125 9.35 21.01 7.53
C TRP A 125 10.86 21.20 7.46
N TYR A 126 11.30 22.17 6.66
CA TYR A 126 12.69 22.61 6.62
C TYR A 126 12.76 24.11 6.38
N LYS A 127 13.40 24.84 7.32
CA LYS A 127 13.53 26.31 7.28
C LYS A 127 12.19 27.06 7.02
N GLY A 128 11.09 26.56 7.58
CA GLY A 128 9.75 27.16 7.46
C GLY A 128 8.98 26.77 6.18
N GLU A 129 9.58 25.99 5.28
CA GLU A 129 8.98 25.53 4.03
C GLU A 129 8.70 24.02 4.07
N LYS A 130 7.57 23.59 3.48
CA LYS A 130 7.13 22.18 3.54
C LYS A 130 7.53 21.44 2.28
N TYR A 131 8.09 20.25 2.49
CA TYR A 131 8.61 19.39 1.44
C TYR A 131 7.98 18.00 1.53
N LEU A 132 7.66 17.42 0.37
CA LEU A 132 7.43 15.98 0.29
C LEU A 132 8.78 15.28 0.37
N THR A 133 8.94 14.41 1.35
CA THR A 133 10.18 13.70 1.60
C THR A 133 9.98 12.22 1.43
N PHE A 134 10.89 11.52 0.78
CA PHE A 134 10.85 10.06 0.64
C PHE A 134 12.21 9.48 0.29
N TRP A 135 12.38 8.18 0.49
CA TRP A 135 13.52 7.42 -0.04
C TRP A 135 13.16 6.83 -1.41
N ALA A 136 14.10 6.81 -2.34
CA ALA A 136 13.98 6.11 -3.62
C ALA A 136 15.28 5.39 -3.99
N GLY A 137 15.19 4.16 -4.48
CA GLY A 137 16.37 3.38 -4.84
C GLY A 137 16.12 1.91 -5.16
N GLN A 138 17.18 1.13 -5.12
CA GLN A 138 17.12 -0.31 -5.33
C GLN A 138 16.88 -1.03 -4.00
N LYS A 139 15.91 -1.93 -3.99
CA LYS A 139 15.59 -2.77 -2.83
C LYS A 139 16.23 -4.15 -2.97
N ALA A 140 17.05 -4.54 -2.00
CA ALA A 140 17.66 -5.86 -1.90
C ALA A 140 17.12 -6.58 -0.66
N GLY A 141 16.05 -7.36 -0.83
CA GLY A 141 15.38 -8.04 0.28
C GLY A 141 14.74 -7.04 1.24
N THR A 142 15.23 -7.00 2.48
CA THR A 142 14.77 -6.08 3.52
C THR A 142 15.57 -4.77 3.57
N MET A 143 16.60 -4.60 2.72
CA MET A 143 17.56 -3.48 2.76
C MET A 143 17.47 -2.64 1.48
N GLY A 144 17.87 -1.38 1.54
CA GLY A 144 17.88 -0.45 0.40
C GLY A 144 19.27 0.10 0.08
N GLN A 145 19.54 0.33 -1.21
CA GLN A 145 20.58 1.24 -1.67
C GLN A 145 19.91 2.34 -2.50
N GLY A 146 19.80 3.53 -1.93
CA GLY A 146 19.06 4.62 -2.54
C GLY A 146 19.43 5.98 -1.97
N GLN A 147 18.62 6.96 -2.32
CA GLN A 147 18.80 8.36 -1.94
C GLN A 147 17.49 8.91 -1.41
N TYR A 148 17.59 9.95 -0.62
CA TYR A 148 16.45 10.66 -0.06
C TYR A 148 16.17 11.92 -0.87
N TYR A 149 14.90 12.16 -1.15
CA TYR A 149 14.41 13.23 -2.00
C TYR A 149 13.57 14.19 -1.19
N MET A 150 13.73 15.49 -1.45
CA MET A 150 12.84 16.54 -0.97
C MET A 150 12.23 17.23 -2.19
N LEU A 151 10.90 17.18 -2.34
CA LEU A 151 10.18 17.88 -3.40
C LEU A 151 9.46 19.11 -2.87
N ASP A 152 9.52 20.21 -3.62
CA ASP A 152 8.77 21.42 -3.32
C ASP A 152 7.28 21.31 -3.70
N SER A 153 6.51 22.37 -3.43
CA SER A 153 5.06 22.41 -3.75
C SER A 153 4.74 22.26 -5.24
N ALA A 154 5.70 22.50 -6.14
CA ALA A 154 5.54 22.29 -7.58
C ALA A 154 6.04 20.91 -8.05
N TYR A 155 6.39 20.03 -7.10
CA TYR A 155 6.95 18.69 -7.29
C TYR A 155 8.35 18.68 -7.92
N ASN A 156 9.08 19.80 -7.87
CA ASN A 156 10.47 19.84 -8.30
C ASN A 156 11.38 19.31 -7.19
N VAL A 157 12.45 18.63 -7.56
CA VAL A 157 13.48 18.20 -6.61
C VAL A 157 14.20 19.44 -6.06
N PHE A 158 13.97 19.72 -4.78
CA PHE A 158 14.67 20.76 -4.04
C PHE A 158 16.06 20.29 -3.59
N LYS A 159 16.13 19.09 -3.01
CA LYS A 159 17.38 18.51 -2.50
C LYS A 159 17.37 16.99 -2.61
N LYS A 160 18.55 16.42 -2.83
CA LYS A 160 18.84 15.01 -2.67
C LYS A 160 19.85 14.84 -1.54
N ILE A 161 19.66 13.81 -0.73
CA ILE A 161 20.55 13.44 0.38
C ILE A 161 20.95 11.98 0.19
N ASP A 162 22.20 11.67 0.50
CA ASP A 162 22.74 10.30 0.53
C ASP A 162 23.50 10.11 1.85
N ALA A 163 23.85 8.86 2.15
CA ALA A 163 24.71 8.56 3.29
C ALA A 163 26.10 9.16 3.10
N VAL A 164 26.72 9.58 4.21
CA VAL A 164 28.09 10.08 4.20
C VAL A 164 29.05 8.90 4.37
N GLY A 165 29.93 8.70 3.39
CA GLY A 165 30.94 7.63 3.38
C GLY A 165 31.07 6.99 2.00
N ASP A 166 32.30 6.74 1.54
CA ASP A 166 32.60 6.43 0.12
C ASP A 166 31.82 5.23 -0.47
N THR A 167 31.42 4.28 0.36
CA THR A 167 30.72 3.04 -0.05
C THR A 167 29.34 2.90 0.59
N LEU A 168 28.88 3.93 1.30
CA LEU A 168 27.60 3.93 2.00
C LEU A 168 26.52 4.53 1.12
N HIS A 169 25.31 4.01 1.28
CA HIS A 169 24.11 4.50 0.62
C HIS A 169 22.98 4.61 1.63
N GLY A 170 22.09 5.58 1.41
CA GLY A 170 20.87 5.70 2.21
C GLY A 170 20.04 4.42 2.15
N ASP A 171 19.73 3.86 3.31
CA ASP A 171 18.86 2.71 3.45
C ASP A 171 17.37 3.13 3.50
N LEU A 172 16.49 2.20 3.17
CA LEU A 172 15.09 2.48 2.93
C LEU A 172 14.25 2.83 4.17
N HIS A 173 14.74 2.60 5.40
CA HIS A 173 13.88 2.55 6.59
C HIS A 173 13.56 3.91 7.21
N GLU A 174 14.50 4.85 7.25
CA GLU A 174 14.27 6.15 7.88
C GLU A 174 14.74 7.34 7.05
N PHE A 175 13.89 8.38 7.02
CA PHE A 175 14.25 9.72 6.57
C PHE A 175 13.45 10.75 7.36
N LYS A 176 14.02 11.23 8.46
CA LYS A 176 13.35 12.13 9.40
C LYS A 176 14.13 13.43 9.50
N LEU A 177 13.47 14.55 9.20
CA LEU A 177 14.06 15.87 9.40
C LEU A 177 13.91 16.29 10.86
N THR A 178 14.91 16.99 11.37
CA THR A 178 14.88 17.61 12.70
C THR A 178 14.58 19.10 12.59
N ASP A 179 14.12 19.70 13.69
CA ASP A 179 13.88 21.14 13.76
C ASP A 179 15.18 21.97 13.67
N GLU A 180 16.34 21.34 13.86
CA GLU A 180 17.67 21.95 13.74
C GLU A 180 18.15 22.04 12.28
N GLY A 181 17.36 21.53 11.32
CA GLY A 181 17.74 21.51 9.92
C GLY A 181 18.67 20.37 9.54
N THR A 182 18.67 19.29 10.31
CA THR A 182 19.43 18.06 10.02
C THR A 182 18.49 16.95 9.53
N ALA A 183 19.06 15.87 9.00
CA ALA A 183 18.33 14.67 8.61
C ALA A 183 18.90 13.43 9.31
N LEU A 184 18.00 12.63 9.89
CA LEU A 184 18.28 11.29 10.37
C LEU A 184 17.99 10.30 9.24
N ILE A 185 18.97 9.46 8.94
CA ILE A 185 18.88 8.44 7.90
C ILE A 185 19.42 7.10 8.43
N THR A 186 18.86 5.98 7.95
CA THR A 186 19.44 4.65 8.21
C THR A 186 20.47 4.30 7.14
N VAL A 187 21.46 3.50 7.51
CA VAL A 187 22.49 3.00 6.59
C VAL A 187 22.79 1.55 6.94
N TYR A 188 22.82 0.68 5.93
CA TYR A 188 23.18 -0.71 6.09
C TYR A 188 24.41 -1.10 5.27
N THR A 189 25.31 -1.86 5.88
CA THR A 189 26.49 -2.43 5.19
C THR A 189 26.86 -3.80 5.75
N ALA A 190 27.73 -4.55 5.07
CA ALA A 190 28.21 -5.82 5.59
C ALA A 190 29.48 -5.59 6.44
N LYS A 191 29.48 -6.02 7.70
CA LYS A 191 30.63 -5.94 8.62
C LYS A 191 30.99 -7.33 9.13
N GLN A 192 32.27 -7.57 9.39
CA GLN A 192 32.70 -8.78 10.07
C GLN A 192 32.35 -8.69 11.57
N ALA A 193 31.89 -9.80 12.14
CA ALA A 193 31.56 -9.88 13.56
C ALA A 193 31.81 -11.30 14.10
N ASP A 194 32.02 -11.38 15.41
CA ASP A 194 32.07 -12.67 16.10
C ASP A 194 30.65 -13.23 16.25
N LEU A 195 30.43 -14.40 15.67
CA LEU A 195 29.15 -15.11 15.69
C LEU A 195 29.22 -16.44 16.45
N THR A 196 30.29 -16.71 17.21
CA THR A 196 30.46 -18.01 17.91
C THR A 196 29.31 -18.34 18.84
N ASP A 197 28.80 -17.33 19.55
CA ASP A 197 27.75 -17.49 20.55
C ASP A 197 26.38 -17.82 19.94
N MET A 198 26.23 -17.66 18.62
CA MET A 198 25.02 -18.02 17.89
C MET A 198 24.96 -19.51 17.51
N GLY A 199 26.05 -20.26 17.67
CA GLY A 199 26.13 -21.67 17.27
C GLY A 199 26.07 -21.88 15.75
N HIS A 200 25.50 -23.01 15.31
CA HIS A 200 25.32 -23.36 13.89
C HIS A 200 26.59 -23.32 13.02
N TRP A 201 27.76 -23.68 13.58
CA TRP A 201 29.06 -23.60 12.89
C TRP A 201 29.45 -22.20 12.42
N ARG A 202 28.80 -21.16 12.93
CA ARG A 202 29.27 -19.78 12.78
C ARG A 202 30.54 -19.60 13.62
N GLY A 203 31.49 -18.85 13.08
CA GLY A 203 32.78 -18.62 13.71
C GLY A 203 33.01 -17.14 14.01
N LYS A 204 34.18 -16.86 14.57
CA LYS A 204 34.66 -15.52 14.92
C LYS A 204 34.81 -14.55 13.74
N ASP A 205 34.93 -15.09 12.52
CA ASP A 205 35.12 -14.33 11.28
C ASP A 205 33.81 -14.30 10.45
N GLY A 206 32.67 -14.26 11.14
CA GLY A 206 31.34 -14.20 10.54
C GLY A 206 31.03 -12.83 9.92
N TRP A 207 29.87 -12.73 9.27
CA TRP A 207 29.40 -11.50 8.62
C TRP A 207 28.01 -11.12 9.10
N VAL A 208 27.83 -9.87 9.50
CA VAL A 208 26.53 -9.31 9.87
C VAL A 208 26.14 -8.17 8.95
N VAL A 209 24.83 -7.92 8.89
CA VAL A 209 24.32 -6.64 8.40
C VAL A 209 24.57 -5.64 9.53
N GLU A 210 25.52 -4.75 9.32
CA GLU A 210 25.71 -3.60 10.19
C GLU A 210 24.52 -2.65 10.02
N SER A 211 23.90 -2.35 11.15
CA SER A 211 22.73 -1.48 11.25
C SER A 211 23.18 -0.15 11.83
N MET A 212 23.19 0.90 11.00
CA MET A 212 23.66 2.22 11.38
C MET A 212 22.58 3.28 11.18
N PHE A 213 22.76 4.42 11.84
CA PHE A 213 22.11 5.66 11.42
C PHE A 213 23.09 6.82 11.45
N GLN A 214 22.79 7.83 10.64
CA GLN A 214 23.55 9.06 10.55
C GLN A 214 22.64 10.26 10.79
N GLU A 215 23.17 11.28 11.45
CA GLU A 215 22.62 12.63 11.45
C GLU A 215 23.48 13.52 10.54
N ILE A 216 22.85 14.11 9.52
CA ILE A 216 23.52 14.90 8.49
C ILE A 216 22.95 16.31 8.48
N ASP A 217 23.82 17.32 8.43
CA ASP A 217 23.43 18.71 8.22
C ASP A 217 22.90 18.92 6.79
N LEU A 218 21.67 19.43 6.63
CA LEU A 218 21.06 19.61 5.31
C LEU A 218 21.58 20.83 4.54
N GLU A 219 22.42 21.68 5.10
CA GLU A 219 23.02 22.81 4.40
C GLU A 219 24.43 22.43 3.90
N THR A 220 25.25 21.84 4.76
CA THR A 220 26.65 21.53 4.48
C THR A 220 26.85 20.10 3.96
N ASN A 221 25.88 19.20 4.16
CA ASN A 221 26.02 17.74 4.01
C ASN A 221 27.11 17.13 4.91
N GLU A 222 27.45 17.79 6.01
CA GLU A 222 28.40 17.26 6.99
C GLU A 222 27.72 16.19 7.86
N LEU A 223 28.46 15.12 8.12
CA LEU A 223 28.09 14.11 9.10
C LEU A 223 28.30 14.67 10.50
N LEU A 224 27.22 14.80 11.27
CA LEU A 224 27.25 15.31 12.64
C LEU A 224 27.36 14.17 13.66
N PHE A 225 26.70 13.05 13.38
CA PHE A 225 26.70 11.88 14.26
C PHE A 225 26.53 10.60 13.45
N GLU A 226 27.22 9.55 13.84
CA GLU A 226 27.06 8.20 13.30
C GLU A 226 27.04 7.21 14.47
N TRP A 227 26.15 6.24 14.38
CA TRP A 227 26.00 5.19 15.38
C TRP A 227 25.92 3.82 14.70
N SER A 228 26.59 2.83 15.28
CA SER A 228 26.66 1.45 14.76
C SER A 228 26.15 0.46 15.79
N ALA A 229 25.18 -0.38 15.41
CA ALA A 229 24.57 -1.33 16.34
C ALA A 229 25.56 -2.36 16.89
N SER A 230 26.50 -2.85 16.10
CA SER A 230 27.42 -3.91 16.56
C SER A 230 28.40 -3.48 17.64
N ASP A 231 28.57 -2.17 17.86
CA ASP A 231 29.40 -1.64 18.94
C ASP A 231 28.67 -1.71 20.31
N HIS A 232 27.36 -1.96 20.30
CA HIS A 232 26.50 -1.95 21.48
C HIS A 232 25.70 -3.23 21.70
N PHE A 233 25.37 -3.96 20.63
CA PHE A 233 24.50 -5.13 20.66
C PHE A 233 25.20 -6.37 20.08
N PRO A 234 25.47 -7.39 20.90
CA PRO A 234 25.89 -8.71 20.44
C PRO A 234 24.89 -9.32 19.43
N PRO A 235 25.36 -9.90 18.30
CA PRO A 235 24.47 -10.54 17.33
C PRO A 235 23.62 -11.69 17.89
N ALA A 236 24.06 -12.31 18.99
CA ALA A 236 23.36 -13.39 19.67
C ALA A 236 22.05 -12.96 20.36
N GLU A 237 21.81 -11.65 20.54
CA GLU A 237 20.58 -11.14 21.13
C GLU A 237 19.37 -11.17 20.19
N THR A 238 19.57 -11.59 18.94
CA THR A 238 18.50 -11.63 17.95
C THR A 238 17.49 -12.75 18.20
N TYR A 239 16.24 -12.47 17.86
CA TYR A 239 15.17 -13.47 17.71
C TYR A 239 15.03 -13.97 16.26
N MET A 240 15.71 -13.33 15.29
CA MET A 240 15.67 -13.72 13.88
C MET A 240 16.44 -15.02 13.65
N THR A 241 15.86 -15.96 12.91
CA THR A 241 16.53 -17.20 12.53
C THR A 241 16.82 -17.23 11.02
N ASN A 242 18.08 -17.47 10.66
CA ASN A 242 18.48 -17.74 9.27
C ASN A 242 19.72 -18.62 9.23
N PRO A 243 19.57 -19.96 9.12
CA PRO A 243 20.69 -20.89 9.21
C PRO A 243 21.67 -20.81 8.03
N PHE A 244 21.33 -20.06 6.97
CA PHE A 244 22.13 -19.94 5.75
C PHE A 244 22.88 -18.60 5.62
N ALA A 245 22.68 -17.68 6.55
CA ALA A 245 23.37 -16.38 6.59
C ALA A 245 24.42 -16.33 7.70
N GLY A 246 25.40 -15.44 7.54
CA GLY A 246 26.47 -15.20 8.51
C GLY A 246 27.84 -15.75 8.15
N TYR A 247 27.94 -16.59 7.10
CA TYR A 247 29.18 -17.29 6.76
C TYR A 247 30.04 -16.58 5.69
N LYS A 248 29.49 -15.60 4.97
CA LYS A 248 30.18 -14.88 3.89
C LYS A 248 29.61 -13.48 3.71
N GLN A 249 30.42 -12.54 3.22
CA GLN A 249 30.03 -11.14 3.03
C GLN A 249 28.82 -10.94 2.12
N SER A 250 28.61 -11.81 1.13
CA SER A 250 27.45 -11.74 0.22
C SER A 250 26.15 -12.30 0.80
N ALA A 251 26.21 -12.89 1.99
CA ALA A 251 25.06 -13.37 2.75
C ALA A 251 25.28 -13.06 4.24
N PRO A 252 25.39 -11.77 4.61
CA PRO A 252 25.56 -11.37 5.99
C PRO A 252 24.29 -11.70 6.78
N PHE A 253 24.44 -11.96 8.07
CA PHE A 253 23.32 -12.25 8.95
C PHE A 253 22.76 -10.95 9.56
N ASP A 254 21.47 -10.72 9.38
CA ASP A 254 20.79 -9.53 9.86
C ASP A 254 20.32 -9.73 11.30
N SER A 255 21.17 -9.39 12.28
CA SER A 255 20.91 -9.65 13.70
C SER A 255 20.11 -8.55 14.40
N PHE A 256 20.23 -7.29 13.96
CA PHE A 256 19.67 -6.13 14.65
C PHE A 256 18.48 -5.54 13.90
N HIS A 257 18.70 -5.01 12.70
CA HIS A 257 17.67 -4.47 11.82
C HIS A 257 16.97 -3.21 12.37
N ILE A 258 17.69 -2.07 12.38
CA ILE A 258 17.11 -0.77 12.76
C ILE A 258 16.10 -0.29 11.71
N ASN A 259 14.89 0.07 12.15
CA ASN A 259 13.83 0.47 11.23
C ASN A 259 13.20 1.84 11.52
N SER A 260 13.60 2.50 12.60
CA SER A 260 13.24 3.89 12.86
C SER A 260 14.24 4.55 13.79
N VAL A 261 14.37 5.87 13.61
CA VAL A 261 15.18 6.77 14.41
C VAL A 261 14.39 8.05 14.63
N ASP A 262 14.34 8.52 15.86
CA ASP A 262 13.71 9.79 16.23
C ASP A 262 14.58 10.52 17.26
N LYS A 263 14.80 11.83 17.08
CA LYS A 263 15.70 12.61 17.95
C LYS A 263 14.88 13.42 18.95
N GLU A 264 15.28 13.36 20.22
CA GLU A 264 14.75 14.23 21.27
C GLU A 264 15.45 15.62 21.17
N PRO A 265 14.70 16.72 20.97
CA PRO A 265 15.32 18.01 20.62
C PRO A 265 16.18 18.68 21.70
N VAL A 266 15.99 18.38 22.99
CA VAL A 266 16.65 19.12 24.09
C VAL A 266 17.96 18.48 24.52
N SER A 267 17.92 17.17 24.78
CA SER A 267 19.05 16.32 25.13
C SER A 267 19.87 15.91 23.90
N GLY A 268 19.25 15.83 22.72
CA GLY A 268 19.86 15.32 21.49
C GLY A 268 19.92 13.79 21.44
N ASN A 269 19.27 13.08 22.37
CA ASN A 269 19.27 11.62 22.41
C ASN A 269 18.38 11.02 21.30
N TYR A 270 18.70 9.80 20.86
CA TYR A 270 18.00 9.14 19.77
C TYR A 270 17.19 7.94 20.28
N LEU A 271 15.90 7.91 19.95
CA LEU A 271 15.05 6.75 20.08
C LEU A 271 15.20 5.89 18.84
N ILE A 272 15.60 4.63 19.02
CA ILE A 272 15.77 3.68 17.92
C ILE A 272 14.89 2.46 18.12
N SER A 273 14.39 1.90 17.02
CA SER A 273 13.68 0.62 17.02
C SER A 273 14.43 -0.42 16.23
N SER A 274 14.63 -1.58 16.85
CA SER A 274 15.29 -2.73 16.27
C SER A 274 14.32 -3.90 16.13
N ARG A 275 14.05 -4.29 14.88
CA ARG A 275 13.06 -5.30 14.55
C ARG A 275 13.46 -6.67 15.06
N HIS A 276 14.74 -7.06 14.96
CA HIS A 276 15.16 -8.44 15.19
C HIS A 276 15.55 -8.73 16.64
N THR A 277 15.78 -7.71 17.47
CA THR A 277 15.99 -7.87 18.91
C THR A 277 14.72 -7.62 19.73
N HIS A 278 13.62 -7.22 19.08
CA HIS A 278 12.37 -6.81 19.74
C HIS A 278 12.57 -5.66 20.73
N THR A 279 13.44 -4.70 20.40
CA THR A 279 13.79 -3.60 21.30
C THR A 279 13.49 -2.23 20.74
N ILE A 280 13.02 -1.35 21.61
CA ILE A 280 13.06 0.11 21.44
C ILE A 280 14.08 0.63 22.45
N SER A 281 15.08 1.40 22.01
CA SER A 281 16.20 1.81 22.86
C SER A 281 16.45 3.30 22.79
N LEU A 282 16.92 3.89 23.89
CA LEU A 282 17.41 5.27 23.92
C LEU A 282 18.93 5.27 23.82
N VAL A 283 19.46 6.01 22.86
CA VAL A 283 20.89 6.21 22.63
C VAL A 283 21.28 7.63 23.04
N ASP A 284 22.32 7.75 23.85
CA ASP A 284 22.89 9.04 24.24
C ASP A 284 23.49 9.75 23.02
N GLY A 285 23.05 10.98 22.76
CA GLY A 285 23.40 11.73 21.56
C GLY A 285 24.84 12.23 21.48
N LYS A 286 25.64 11.99 22.53
CA LYS A 286 27.05 12.44 22.60
C LYS A 286 28.03 11.28 22.61
N SER A 287 27.75 10.27 23.42
CA SER A 287 28.62 9.11 23.61
C SER A 287 28.20 7.90 22.77
N GLY A 288 26.97 7.87 22.25
CA GLY A 288 26.40 6.70 21.58
C GLY A 288 26.03 5.56 22.53
N SER A 289 26.20 5.71 23.85
CA SER A 289 25.85 4.67 24.81
C SER A 289 24.34 4.43 24.85
N VAL A 290 23.92 3.17 24.93
CA VAL A 290 22.51 2.81 25.16
C VAL A 290 22.15 3.08 26.61
N LEU A 291 21.21 3.99 26.84
CA LEU A 291 20.78 4.43 28.18
C LEU A 291 19.74 3.49 28.79
N TRP A 292 18.79 3.04 27.99
CA TRP A 292 17.79 2.04 28.38
C TRP A 292 17.27 1.29 27.15
N GLN A 293 16.65 0.14 27.42
CA GLN A 293 15.99 -0.70 26.42
C GLN A 293 14.59 -1.09 26.92
N LEU A 294 13.60 -0.95 26.06
CA LEU A 294 12.24 -1.45 26.24
C LEU A 294 12.07 -2.71 25.39
N GLY A 295 11.60 -3.80 26.01
CA GLY A 295 11.43 -5.10 25.35
C GLY A 295 12.74 -5.88 25.19
N GLY A 296 12.66 -6.99 24.47
CA GLY A 296 13.80 -7.88 24.18
C GLY A 296 14.44 -8.53 25.41
N LEU A 297 15.65 -9.09 25.22
CA LEU A 297 16.38 -9.86 26.24
C LEU A 297 16.82 -9.04 27.46
N HIS A 298 17.10 -7.75 27.25
CA HIS A 298 17.72 -6.85 28.23
C HIS A 298 16.80 -5.68 28.61
N ASN A 299 15.48 -5.94 28.61
CA ASN A 299 14.46 -4.98 29.00
C ASN A 299 14.77 -4.33 30.36
N SER A 300 14.73 -3.01 30.39
CA SER A 300 15.06 -2.19 31.56
C SER A 300 13.84 -1.84 32.41
N PHE A 301 12.62 -2.05 31.92
CA PHE A 301 11.38 -1.54 32.53
C PHE A 301 10.55 -2.64 33.19
N ARG A 302 10.02 -2.39 34.38
CA ARG A 302 8.93 -3.18 34.94
C ARG A 302 7.62 -2.80 34.25
N ASP A 303 7.00 -3.77 33.58
CA ASP A 303 5.70 -3.62 32.95
C ASP A 303 4.57 -3.45 34.00
N LEU A 304 3.66 -2.52 33.77
CA LEU A 304 2.48 -2.20 34.61
C LEU A 304 1.15 -2.57 33.96
N SER A 305 1.19 -3.31 32.85
CA SER A 305 0.07 -3.62 31.97
C SER A 305 0.06 -5.11 31.57
N ASP A 306 0.42 -5.99 32.50
CA ASP A 306 0.44 -7.45 32.34
C ASP A 306 1.25 -7.93 31.12
N GLY A 307 2.35 -7.25 30.81
CA GLY A 307 3.24 -7.54 29.68
C GLY A 307 2.88 -6.80 28.41
N LEU A 308 1.72 -6.13 28.32
CA LEU A 308 1.28 -5.49 27.08
C LEU A 308 2.14 -4.26 26.69
N ALA A 309 2.93 -3.69 27.60
CA ALA A 309 3.84 -2.59 27.30
C ALA A 309 5.20 -3.08 26.79
N THR A 310 5.68 -4.22 27.28
CA THR A 310 7.04 -4.74 26.98
C THR A 310 7.07 -5.97 26.07
N ASP A 311 6.00 -6.75 25.99
CA ASP A 311 5.88 -7.97 25.17
C ASP A 311 5.30 -7.61 23.80
N PHE A 312 6.15 -7.00 22.99
CA PHE A 312 5.93 -6.77 21.56
C PHE A 312 7.05 -7.44 20.77
N SER A 313 6.78 -7.72 19.50
CA SER A 313 7.77 -8.30 18.60
C SER A 313 7.72 -7.67 17.21
N TRP A 314 8.89 -7.64 16.58
CA TRP A 314 9.10 -7.22 15.19
C TRP A 314 8.63 -5.78 14.88
N GLN A 315 8.60 -4.92 15.89
CA GLN A 315 7.98 -3.60 15.89
C GLN A 315 8.66 -2.60 14.96
N HIS A 316 7.91 -1.60 14.49
CA HIS A 316 8.34 -0.53 13.58
C HIS A 316 7.90 0.85 14.09
N ASP A 317 8.56 1.88 13.56
CA ASP A 317 8.14 3.28 13.66
C ASP A 317 7.96 3.76 15.11
N ALA A 318 9.00 3.55 15.93
CA ALA A 318 9.02 4.10 17.29
C ALA A 318 9.20 5.61 17.24
N ARG A 319 8.29 6.35 17.87
CA ARG A 319 8.24 7.83 17.86
C ARG A 319 8.02 8.41 19.23
N TRP A 320 8.60 9.58 19.49
CA TRP A 320 8.22 10.39 20.63
C TRP A 320 6.85 11.01 20.40
N LEU A 321 5.97 10.90 21.40
CA LEU A 321 4.69 11.63 21.44
C LEU A 321 4.70 12.75 22.47
N SER A 322 5.32 12.49 23.62
CA SER A 322 5.51 13.47 24.68
C SER A 322 6.85 13.22 25.36
N LEU A 323 7.55 14.30 25.65
CA LEU A 323 8.85 14.33 26.28
C LEU A 323 8.74 15.05 27.64
N PRO A 324 9.70 14.88 28.55
CA PRO A 324 9.79 15.70 29.75
C PRO A 324 9.80 17.21 29.46
N SER A 325 10.36 17.59 28.32
CA SER A 325 10.44 18.97 27.81
C SER A 325 9.16 19.46 27.11
N SER A 326 8.20 18.58 26.81
CA SER A 326 6.95 18.95 26.15
C SER A 326 6.04 19.76 27.07
N PRO A 327 5.09 20.56 26.54
CA PRO A 327 4.09 21.24 27.35
C PRO A 327 3.30 20.26 28.23
N GLY A 328 3.35 20.45 29.55
CA GLY A 328 2.74 19.52 30.51
C GLY A 328 3.53 18.23 30.75
N GLY A 329 4.77 18.14 30.24
CA GLY A 329 5.70 17.06 30.50
C GLY A 329 6.16 17.00 31.96
N GLU A 330 6.57 15.82 32.38
CA GLU A 330 7.08 15.55 33.72
C GLU A 330 8.50 14.96 33.60
N GLU A 331 9.39 15.36 34.52
CA GLU A 331 10.78 14.92 34.49
C GLU A 331 10.88 13.39 34.56
N GLY A 332 11.63 12.80 33.63
CA GLY A 332 11.80 11.34 33.53
C GLY A 332 10.61 10.59 32.93
N ILE A 333 9.54 11.29 32.53
CA ILE A 333 8.35 10.70 31.91
C ILE A 333 8.36 10.92 30.40
N TYR A 334 8.23 9.83 29.65
CA TYR A 334 8.13 9.85 28.20
C TYR A 334 6.86 9.12 27.77
N THR A 335 6.28 9.55 26.65
CA THR A 335 5.25 8.79 25.95
C THR A 335 5.74 8.51 24.55
N ILE A 336 5.72 7.24 24.15
CA ILE A 336 6.11 6.80 22.80
C ILE A 336 4.96 6.08 22.11
N SER A 337 4.98 6.11 20.78
CA SER A 337 4.16 5.21 19.95
C SER A 337 5.03 4.29 19.13
N PHE A 338 4.51 3.11 18.81
CA PHE A 338 5.13 2.20 17.85
C PHE A 338 4.09 1.23 17.26
N PHE A 339 4.41 0.65 16.13
CA PHE A 339 3.63 -0.39 15.49
C PHE A 339 4.20 -1.78 15.84
N ALA A 340 3.47 -2.58 16.63
CA ALA A 340 3.84 -3.94 16.98
C ALA A 340 3.30 -4.93 15.94
N ASN A 341 4.19 -5.40 15.07
CA ASN A 341 3.85 -6.31 13.97
C ASN A 341 3.37 -7.68 14.45
N GLY A 342 4.08 -8.29 15.42
CA GLY A 342 3.73 -9.62 15.95
C GLY A 342 3.99 -10.79 14.99
N MET A 343 4.67 -10.55 13.87
CA MET A 343 5.06 -11.57 12.90
C MET A 343 6.30 -11.15 12.11
N ALA A 344 7.15 -12.12 11.74
CA ALA A 344 8.28 -11.96 10.82
C ALA A 344 8.39 -13.10 9.79
N GLY A 345 7.25 -13.54 9.28
CA GLY A 345 7.13 -14.62 8.30
C GLY A 345 6.62 -15.93 8.93
N ALA A 346 6.49 -16.98 8.12
CA ALA A 346 5.81 -18.21 8.53
C ALA A 346 6.45 -18.97 9.70
N LEU A 347 7.72 -18.69 10.01
CA LEU A 347 8.45 -19.30 11.13
C LEU A 347 8.40 -18.47 12.42
N HIS A 348 7.92 -17.23 12.35
CA HIS A 348 7.93 -16.26 13.44
C HIS A 348 6.55 -15.59 13.50
N VAL A 349 5.62 -16.20 14.22
CA VAL A 349 4.24 -15.70 14.39
C VAL A 349 3.93 -15.69 15.88
N ASP A 350 3.93 -14.50 16.47
CA ASP A 350 3.81 -14.31 17.92
C ASP A 350 2.45 -13.72 18.31
N ALA A 351 1.72 -13.16 17.35
CA ALA A 351 0.40 -12.56 17.55
C ALA A 351 -0.62 -13.01 16.50
N THR A 352 -1.91 -12.85 16.81
CA THR A 352 -3.01 -13.11 15.88
C THR A 352 -3.29 -11.94 14.93
N HIS A 353 -2.89 -10.73 15.32
CA HIS A 353 -2.99 -9.49 14.54
C HIS A 353 -1.94 -8.49 15.03
N SER A 354 -1.61 -7.51 14.19
CA SER A 354 -0.73 -6.40 14.53
C SER A 354 -1.48 -5.33 15.33
N THR A 355 -0.75 -4.57 16.14
CA THR A 355 -1.31 -3.49 16.97
C THR A 355 -0.47 -2.23 16.88
N ALA A 356 -1.11 -1.06 16.86
CA ALA A 356 -0.44 0.19 17.18
C ALA A 356 -0.54 0.42 18.69
N ARG A 357 0.56 0.78 19.35
CA ARG A 357 0.61 0.94 20.81
C ARG A 357 1.12 2.33 21.18
N ILE A 358 0.56 2.88 22.25
CA ILE A 358 1.05 4.07 22.94
C ILE A 358 1.44 3.67 24.35
N VAL A 359 2.70 3.89 24.71
CA VAL A 359 3.29 3.45 25.98
C VAL A 359 3.86 4.65 26.73
N ARG A 360 3.55 4.75 28.02
CA ARG A 360 4.18 5.66 28.97
C ARG A 360 5.38 4.97 29.60
N LEU A 361 6.50 5.67 29.65
CA LEU A 361 7.74 5.24 30.29
C LEU A 361 8.06 6.20 31.43
N ASP A 362 8.33 5.64 32.61
CA ASP A 362 8.92 6.34 33.74
C ASP A 362 10.35 5.84 33.91
N THR A 363 11.31 6.71 33.59
CA THR A 363 12.75 6.38 33.64
C THR A 363 13.36 6.61 35.03
N ASN A 364 12.63 7.21 35.97
CA ASN A 364 13.04 7.29 37.37
C ASN A 364 12.68 6.01 38.12
N ALA A 365 11.44 5.54 37.92
CA ALA A 365 10.94 4.29 38.50
C ALA A 365 11.30 3.06 37.66
N MET A 366 11.77 3.25 36.43
CA MET A 366 11.99 2.21 35.42
C MET A 366 10.74 1.35 35.24
N THR A 367 9.61 1.99 34.94
CA THR A 367 8.32 1.31 34.67
C THR A 367 7.75 1.68 33.31
N ALA A 368 7.04 0.74 32.68
CA ALA A 368 6.35 0.94 31.41
C ALA A 368 4.86 0.60 31.54
N GLU A 369 4.00 1.44 30.99
CA GLU A 369 2.54 1.28 31.04
C GLU A 369 1.96 1.46 29.63
N LEU A 370 1.15 0.50 29.18
CA LEU A 370 0.36 0.64 27.96
C LEU A 370 -0.79 1.60 28.22
N LEU A 371 -0.78 2.75 27.56
CA LEU A 371 -1.88 3.72 27.65
C LEU A 371 -3.02 3.36 26.70
N GLN A 372 -2.69 2.91 25.49
CA GLN A 372 -3.67 2.59 24.46
C GLN A 372 -3.12 1.59 23.44
N SER A 373 -3.99 0.74 22.92
CA SER A 373 -3.69 -0.19 21.82
C SER A 373 -4.80 -0.18 20.79
N PHE A 374 -4.43 -0.13 19.51
CA PHE A 374 -5.37 -0.09 18.39
C PHE A 374 -5.18 -1.31 17.50
N ALA A 375 -6.29 -1.84 16.98
CA ALA A 375 -6.31 -2.96 16.04
C ALA A 375 -7.16 -2.60 14.82
N SER A 376 -6.76 -3.09 13.64
CA SER A 376 -7.50 -2.85 12.41
C SER A 376 -8.87 -3.55 12.44
N TYR A 377 -9.85 -3.02 11.71
CA TYR A 377 -11.18 -3.61 11.57
C TYR A 377 -11.11 -5.05 11.06
N GLN A 378 -10.20 -5.32 10.12
CA GLN A 378 -9.96 -6.65 9.56
C GLN A 378 -8.97 -7.51 10.38
N HIS A 379 -8.50 -7.03 11.54
CA HIS A 379 -7.45 -7.67 12.34
C HIS A 379 -6.22 -8.04 11.50
N ALA A 380 -5.71 -7.08 10.73
CA ALA A 380 -4.55 -7.28 9.86
C ALA A 380 -3.33 -7.77 10.66
N LEU A 381 -2.63 -8.77 10.12
CA LEU A 381 -1.36 -9.27 10.65
C LEU A 381 -0.26 -9.00 9.62
N SER A 382 0.56 -8.01 9.88
CA SER A 382 1.58 -7.51 8.96
C SER A 382 2.97 -7.99 9.38
N SER A 383 3.68 -8.73 8.52
CA SER A 383 5.02 -9.27 8.84
C SER A 383 6.12 -8.21 9.01
N SER A 384 5.87 -6.99 8.55
CA SER A 384 6.85 -5.92 8.51
C SER A 384 6.16 -4.58 8.27
N GLN A 385 6.95 -3.51 8.42
CA GLN A 385 6.52 -2.14 8.10
C GLN A 385 5.41 -1.67 9.06
N GLY A 386 4.80 -0.53 8.75
CA GLY A 386 3.72 0.06 9.55
C GLY A 386 4.14 1.34 10.25
N SER A 387 3.13 2.15 10.59
CA SER A 387 3.33 3.48 11.17
C SER A 387 2.23 3.85 12.14
N VAL A 388 2.57 4.75 13.08
CA VAL A 388 1.62 5.38 14.00
C VAL A 388 1.87 6.89 14.00
N GLU A 389 0.84 7.66 13.72
CA GLU A 389 0.89 9.13 13.68
C GLU A 389 -0.26 9.71 14.50
N ILE A 390 0.06 10.67 15.38
CA ILE A 390 -0.96 11.45 16.07
C ILE A 390 -1.25 12.69 15.22
N LEU A 391 -2.50 12.84 14.78
CA LEU A 391 -2.95 13.96 13.96
C LEU A 391 -3.16 15.21 14.83
N PRO A 392 -3.16 16.43 14.24
CA PRO A 392 -3.45 17.66 14.97
C PRO A 392 -4.80 17.67 15.69
N SER A 393 -5.76 16.86 15.25
CA SER A 393 -7.06 16.67 15.92
C SER A 393 -6.98 15.90 17.23
N GLY A 394 -5.85 15.23 17.51
CA GLY A 394 -5.69 14.25 18.59
C GLY A 394 -6.08 12.83 18.18
N ASN A 395 -6.57 12.63 16.96
CA ASN A 395 -6.84 11.30 16.42
C ASN A 395 -5.53 10.54 16.15
N VAL A 396 -5.60 9.21 16.20
CA VAL A 396 -4.48 8.33 15.91
C VAL A 396 -4.66 7.71 14.54
N PHE A 397 -3.74 7.99 13.64
CA PHE A 397 -3.69 7.43 12.30
C PHE A 397 -2.66 6.30 12.24
N VAL A 398 -3.07 5.14 11.74
CA VAL A 398 -2.27 3.91 11.75
C VAL A 398 -2.16 3.37 10.34
N GLY A 399 -0.92 3.17 9.86
CA GLY A 399 -0.65 2.40 8.66
C GLY A 399 -0.35 0.95 9.01
N TRP A 400 -1.12 -0.01 8.47
CA TRP A 400 -0.98 -1.45 8.75
C TRP A 400 0.06 -2.12 7.85
N GLY A 401 1.21 -1.46 7.67
CA GLY A 401 2.41 -1.97 6.99
C GLY A 401 2.18 -2.84 5.76
N SER A 402 2.71 -4.06 5.78
CA SER A 402 2.60 -5.00 4.66
C SER A 402 1.18 -5.43 4.29
N SER A 403 0.17 -5.06 5.08
CA SER A 403 -1.25 -5.27 4.81
C SER A 403 -1.93 -4.12 4.03
N ALA A 404 -1.17 -3.16 3.48
CA ALA A 404 -1.66 -2.13 2.54
C ALA A 404 -2.99 -1.46 2.93
N ALA A 405 -3.17 -1.24 4.23
CA ALA A 405 -4.35 -0.69 4.85
C ALA A 405 -3.96 0.44 5.80
N TRP A 406 -4.91 1.31 6.11
CA TRP A 406 -4.76 2.34 7.12
C TRP A 406 -6.08 2.64 7.81
N SER A 407 -6.00 3.13 9.05
CA SER A 407 -7.16 3.46 9.86
C SER A 407 -6.92 4.73 10.66
N GLU A 408 -8.00 5.41 11.00
CA GLU A 408 -7.99 6.51 11.96
C GLU A 408 -8.88 6.17 13.15
N PHE A 409 -8.38 6.47 14.34
CA PHE A 409 -9.07 6.26 15.60
C PHE A 409 -9.19 7.59 16.35
N ALA A 410 -10.28 7.77 17.10
CA ALA A 410 -10.32 8.77 18.14
C ALA A 410 -9.32 8.41 19.25
N ALA A 411 -8.93 9.39 20.07
CA ALA A 411 -7.97 9.20 21.15
C ALA A 411 -8.37 8.10 22.17
N ASP A 412 -9.68 7.83 22.31
CA ASP A 412 -10.21 6.80 23.21
C ASP A 412 -10.15 5.36 22.65
N GLY A 413 -9.68 5.18 21.41
CA GLY A 413 -9.63 3.87 20.74
C GLY A 413 -10.77 3.60 19.77
N THR A 414 -11.74 4.50 19.63
CA THR A 414 -12.86 4.32 18.71
C THR A 414 -12.41 4.41 17.26
N LEU A 415 -12.59 3.35 16.47
CA LEU A 415 -12.32 3.36 15.03
C LEU A 415 -13.26 4.32 14.29
N LEU A 416 -12.71 5.32 13.63
CA LEU A 416 -13.43 6.33 12.84
C LEU A 416 -13.54 5.93 11.37
N CYS A 417 -12.42 5.59 10.73
CA CYS A 417 -12.38 5.19 9.34
C CYS A 417 -11.29 4.15 9.09
N GLU A 418 -11.49 3.27 8.10
CA GLU A 418 -10.48 2.30 7.63
C GLU A 418 -10.60 2.13 6.12
N ALA A 419 -9.46 2.15 5.44
CA ALA A 419 -9.35 1.88 4.01
C ALA A 419 -8.19 0.92 3.71
N HIS A 420 -8.29 0.21 2.60
CA HIS A 420 -7.23 -0.68 2.15
C HIS A 420 -7.18 -0.81 0.62
N LEU A 421 -5.99 -1.09 0.10
CA LEU A 421 -5.69 -1.08 -1.34
C LEU A 421 -5.76 -2.45 -2.00
N ALA A 422 -5.77 -3.51 -1.21
CA ALA A 422 -5.79 -4.87 -1.69
C ALA A 422 -6.86 -5.66 -0.96
N ALA A 423 -7.43 -6.68 -1.60
CA ALA A 423 -8.43 -7.54 -0.99
C ALA A 423 -7.94 -8.06 0.38
N SER A 424 -8.66 -7.85 1.47
CA SER A 424 -8.16 -8.18 2.82
C SER A 424 -7.86 -9.67 3.01
N LYS A 425 -8.58 -10.55 2.31
CA LYS A 425 -8.31 -12.00 2.31
C LYS A 425 -6.98 -12.37 1.66
N SER A 426 -6.33 -11.41 0.99
CA SER A 426 -5.04 -11.58 0.31
C SER A 426 -3.85 -10.99 1.06
N PHE A 427 -4.07 -10.32 2.21
CA PHE A 427 -2.99 -9.65 2.96
C PHE A 427 -1.83 -10.57 3.31
N ALA A 428 -2.08 -11.83 3.65
CA ALA A 428 -1.04 -12.80 3.98
C ALA A 428 -0.07 -13.10 2.81
N TRP A 429 -0.46 -12.84 1.56
CA TRP A 429 0.42 -12.98 0.39
C TRP A 429 1.22 -11.72 0.09
N GLU A 430 0.90 -10.60 0.75
CA GLU A 430 1.77 -9.44 0.77
C GLU A 430 2.16 -8.93 -0.64
N ARG A 431 1.22 -9.04 -1.58
CA ARG A 431 1.46 -8.73 -3.01
C ARG A 431 1.41 -7.23 -3.32
N VAL A 432 0.73 -6.49 -2.46
CA VAL A 432 0.56 -5.03 -2.46
C VAL A 432 0.92 -4.57 -1.06
N LYS A 433 1.73 -3.52 -0.96
CA LYS A 433 2.21 -2.99 0.31
C LYS A 433 2.31 -1.47 0.23
N SER A 434 2.22 -0.83 1.39
CA SER A 434 2.80 0.49 1.62
C SER A 434 3.68 0.41 2.86
N TYR A 435 4.90 0.94 2.78
CA TYR A 435 5.84 0.83 3.89
C TYR A 435 5.36 1.56 5.13
N ARG A 436 5.02 2.84 4.97
CA ARG A 436 4.28 3.62 5.97
C ARG A 436 3.15 4.33 5.26
N VAL A 437 2.19 4.79 6.05
CA VAL A 437 1.13 5.67 5.58
C VAL A 437 1.04 6.83 6.56
N PHE A 438 1.00 8.04 6.02
CA PHE A 438 0.90 9.28 6.81
C PHE A 438 -0.28 10.11 6.32
N LYS A 439 -0.80 10.99 7.18
CA LYS A 439 -1.95 11.81 6.84
C LYS A 439 -1.77 13.26 7.25
N THR A 440 -2.09 14.17 6.32
CA THR A 440 -1.99 15.60 6.59
C THR A 440 -2.88 16.45 5.70
N SER A 441 -3.53 17.45 6.28
CA SER A 441 -4.31 18.48 5.56
C SER A 441 -3.45 19.65 5.08
N GLU A 442 -2.15 19.61 5.38
CA GLU A 442 -1.24 20.74 5.23
C GLU A 442 -0.58 20.85 3.85
N TRP A 443 -0.63 19.80 3.04
CA TRP A 443 0.00 19.80 1.72
C TRP A 443 -0.80 20.63 0.71
N VAL A 444 -0.09 21.52 0.01
CA VAL A 444 -0.64 22.34 -1.07
C VAL A 444 0.20 22.14 -2.32
N GLY A 445 -0.18 21.17 -3.15
CA GLY A 445 0.43 20.96 -4.45
C GLY A 445 -0.01 22.01 -5.48
N LYS A 446 1.00 22.58 -6.16
CA LYS A 446 0.95 23.60 -7.22
C LYS A 446 1.80 23.12 -8.41
N PRO A 447 1.40 22.02 -9.08
CA PRO A 447 2.21 21.38 -10.11
C PRO A 447 2.73 22.36 -11.16
N GLY A 448 4.00 22.20 -11.54
CA GLY A 448 4.68 23.04 -12.54
C GLY A 448 4.24 22.81 -13.99
N TRP A 449 3.30 21.88 -14.23
CA TRP A 449 2.73 21.54 -15.53
C TRP A 449 1.26 21.96 -15.63
N ALA A 450 0.75 22.10 -16.85
CA ALA A 450 -0.65 22.45 -17.11
C ALA A 450 -1.62 21.28 -16.80
N PRO A 451 -2.92 21.55 -16.55
CA PRO A 451 -3.95 20.53 -16.56
C PRO A 451 -3.96 19.74 -17.87
N SER A 452 -4.27 18.44 -17.80
CA SER A 452 -4.43 17.60 -18.99
C SER A 452 -5.89 17.54 -19.39
N ALA A 453 -6.19 17.78 -20.68
CA ALA A 453 -7.52 17.67 -21.24
C ALA A 453 -7.52 16.74 -22.45
N ARG A 454 -8.49 15.81 -22.51
CA ARG A 454 -8.58 14.79 -23.57
C ARG A 454 -10.02 14.62 -24.06
N LEU A 455 -10.22 14.52 -25.37
CA LEU A 455 -11.52 14.31 -25.99
C LEU A 455 -11.73 12.83 -26.32
N LYS A 456 -12.80 12.23 -25.78
CA LYS A 456 -13.19 10.83 -26.03
C LYS A 456 -14.70 10.67 -25.98
N GLY A 457 -15.28 10.06 -27.02
CA GLY A 457 -16.71 9.69 -27.03
C GLY A 457 -17.69 10.87 -26.89
N GLY A 458 -17.35 12.06 -27.41
CA GLY A 458 -18.19 13.25 -27.30
C GLY A 458 -18.13 13.94 -25.92
N LYS A 459 -17.11 13.62 -25.12
CA LYS A 459 -16.82 14.28 -23.85
C LYS A 459 -15.39 14.81 -23.83
N VAL A 460 -15.16 15.87 -23.06
CA VAL A 460 -13.82 16.35 -22.69
C VAL A 460 -13.57 15.97 -21.25
N PHE A 461 -12.55 15.15 -21.02
CA PHE A 461 -12.08 14.75 -19.69
C PHE A 461 -10.94 15.66 -19.27
N VAL A 462 -10.88 15.98 -17.98
CA VAL A 462 -9.83 16.84 -17.42
C VAL A 462 -9.34 16.28 -16.08
N SER A 463 -8.04 16.37 -15.86
CA SER A 463 -7.40 16.16 -14.56
C SER A 463 -6.17 17.05 -14.43
N TRP A 464 -5.71 17.27 -13.19
CA TRP A 464 -4.47 18.00 -12.94
C TRP A 464 -3.70 17.34 -11.80
N ASN A 465 -2.81 16.42 -12.18
CA ASN A 465 -2.00 15.62 -11.26
C ASN A 465 -1.26 16.52 -10.26
N GLY A 466 -1.58 16.42 -8.97
CA GLY A 466 -0.98 17.19 -7.88
C GLY A 466 -1.64 18.53 -7.53
N ALA A 467 -2.61 19.02 -8.29
CA ALA A 467 -3.24 20.31 -7.99
C ALA A 467 -4.31 20.17 -6.89
N THR A 468 -4.05 20.77 -5.71
CA THR A 468 -4.90 20.60 -4.51
C THR A 468 -5.94 21.70 -4.30
N LYS A 469 -5.80 22.83 -5.01
CA LYS A 469 -6.66 24.03 -4.81
C LYS A 469 -7.75 24.22 -5.86
N VAL A 470 -7.82 23.36 -6.88
CA VAL A 470 -8.89 23.39 -7.88
C VAL A 470 -10.23 23.06 -7.22
N ARG A 471 -11.28 23.80 -7.57
CA ARG A 471 -12.67 23.62 -7.08
C ARG A 471 -13.69 23.55 -8.20
N SER A 472 -13.43 24.22 -9.33
CA SER A 472 -14.24 24.07 -10.54
C SER A 472 -13.36 24.08 -11.79
N TRP A 473 -13.95 23.57 -12.86
CA TRP A 473 -13.39 23.53 -14.20
C TRP A 473 -14.31 24.30 -15.14
N GLU A 474 -13.76 25.21 -15.94
CA GLU A 474 -14.48 25.88 -17.01
C GLU A 474 -14.02 25.34 -18.37
N LEU A 475 -14.94 24.77 -19.13
CA LEU A 475 -14.71 24.37 -20.51
C LEU A 475 -14.79 25.60 -21.42
N GLN A 476 -13.75 25.79 -22.22
CA GLN A 476 -13.72 26.82 -23.25
C GLN A 476 -13.60 26.19 -24.65
N GLY A 477 -14.24 26.81 -25.63
CA GLY A 477 -14.21 26.40 -27.03
C GLY A 477 -13.79 27.55 -27.94
N ARG A 478 -13.19 27.21 -29.08
CA ARG A 478 -12.91 28.18 -30.16
C ARG A 478 -13.24 27.61 -31.54
N LYS A 479 -13.63 28.46 -32.49
CA LYS A 479 -14.12 28.06 -33.82
C LYS A 479 -13.01 27.85 -34.85
N SER A 480 -11.87 28.51 -34.64
CA SER A 480 -10.63 28.35 -35.39
C SER A 480 -9.42 28.62 -34.48
N PRO A 481 -8.21 28.19 -34.85
CA PRO A 481 -7.00 28.45 -34.06
C PRO A 481 -6.73 29.93 -33.76
N ASP A 482 -7.20 30.84 -34.63
CA ASP A 482 -7.02 32.28 -34.50
C ASP A 482 -8.19 32.99 -33.78
N SER A 483 -9.25 32.25 -33.42
CA SER A 483 -10.41 32.82 -32.73
C SER A 483 -10.23 32.83 -31.21
N GLU A 484 -10.86 33.80 -30.56
CA GLU A 484 -10.91 33.91 -29.10
C GLU A 484 -11.57 32.69 -28.46
N TRP A 485 -11.07 32.33 -27.27
CA TRP A 485 -11.67 31.29 -26.44
C TRP A 485 -12.95 31.79 -25.80
N THR A 486 -14.02 31.03 -25.93
CA THR A 486 -15.34 31.35 -25.34
C THR A 486 -15.71 30.29 -24.32
N ALA A 487 -16.23 30.71 -23.16
CA ALA A 487 -16.76 29.79 -22.16
C ALA A 487 -17.96 29.00 -22.74
N VAL A 488 -17.96 27.68 -22.52
CA VAL A 488 -18.96 26.75 -23.04
C VAL A 488 -19.77 26.14 -21.90
N ASP A 489 -19.09 25.67 -20.85
CA ASP A 489 -19.70 24.98 -19.72
C ASP A 489 -18.80 25.07 -18.49
N GLU A 490 -19.35 24.78 -17.31
CA GLU A 490 -18.61 24.76 -16.04
C GLU A 490 -19.09 23.60 -15.15
N VAL A 491 -18.14 22.88 -14.53
CA VAL A 491 -18.44 21.79 -13.58
C VAL A 491 -17.63 21.93 -12.31
N GLU A 492 -18.19 21.50 -11.18
CA GLU A 492 -17.45 21.38 -9.93
C GLU A 492 -16.48 20.19 -9.98
N LYS A 493 -15.35 20.32 -9.30
CA LYS A 493 -14.38 19.23 -9.17
C LYS A 493 -14.89 18.22 -8.15
N THR A 494 -15.15 16.99 -8.58
CA THR A 494 -15.70 15.93 -7.72
C THR A 494 -14.73 14.79 -7.43
N GLY A 495 -13.72 14.62 -8.27
CA GLY A 495 -12.69 13.59 -8.12
C GLY A 495 -11.41 13.96 -8.85
N PHE A 496 -10.51 13.01 -9.07
CA PHE A 496 -9.26 13.26 -9.81
C PHE A 496 -9.50 13.69 -11.26
N GLU A 497 -10.42 12.99 -11.94
CA GLU A 497 -10.84 13.26 -13.30
C GLU A 497 -12.33 13.61 -13.33
N ASP A 498 -12.65 14.73 -13.98
CA ASP A 498 -14.02 15.16 -14.26
C ASP A 498 -14.24 15.22 -15.78
N ALA A 499 -15.50 15.34 -16.24
CA ALA A 499 -15.81 15.37 -17.65
C ALA A 499 -16.96 16.29 -18.03
N PHE A 500 -16.83 16.95 -19.18
CA PHE A 500 -17.85 17.76 -19.83
C PHE A 500 -18.54 16.98 -20.95
N ALA A 501 -19.87 17.06 -21.03
CA ALA A 501 -20.61 16.56 -22.17
C ALA A 501 -20.67 17.63 -23.26
N LEU A 502 -20.16 17.32 -24.46
CA LEU A 502 -20.16 18.31 -25.53
C LEU A 502 -21.58 18.50 -26.10
N PRO A 503 -22.07 19.75 -26.24
CA PRO A 503 -23.40 20.01 -26.76
C PRO A 503 -23.54 19.53 -28.22
N LYS A 504 -24.66 18.87 -28.52
CA LYS A 504 -24.97 18.41 -29.88
C LYS A 504 -25.43 19.62 -30.71
N GLY A 505 -24.59 20.08 -31.64
CA GLY A 505 -24.98 21.09 -32.64
C GLY A 505 -24.06 22.32 -32.68
N GLU A 506 -23.24 22.55 -31.66
CA GLU A 506 -22.18 23.55 -31.71
C GLU A 506 -20.86 22.92 -32.18
N SER A 507 -20.36 23.38 -33.32
CA SER A 507 -19.08 22.93 -33.86
C SER A 507 -17.96 23.86 -33.36
N TRP A 508 -17.40 23.54 -32.20
CA TRP A 508 -16.11 24.10 -31.80
C TRP A 508 -14.99 23.28 -32.47
N ALA A 509 -13.97 23.97 -32.98
CA ALA A 509 -12.81 23.32 -33.60
C ALA A 509 -11.94 22.67 -32.53
N GLU A 510 -11.75 23.39 -31.42
CA GLU A 510 -10.89 22.99 -30.31
C GLU A 510 -11.55 23.35 -28.98
N TYR A 511 -11.18 22.60 -27.95
CA TYR A 511 -11.61 22.80 -26.57
C TYR A 511 -10.37 22.91 -25.69
N ARG A 512 -10.45 23.66 -24.59
CA ARG A 512 -9.49 23.63 -23.49
C ARG A 512 -10.23 23.77 -22.17
N VAL A 513 -9.56 23.48 -21.07
CA VAL A 513 -10.16 23.58 -19.74
C VAL A 513 -9.35 24.52 -18.86
N VAL A 514 -10.05 25.40 -18.16
CA VAL A 514 -9.46 26.34 -17.19
C VAL A 514 -9.78 25.84 -15.78
N ALA A 515 -8.75 25.69 -14.97
CA ALA A 515 -8.84 25.31 -13.56
C ALA A 515 -9.07 26.54 -12.70
N GLN A 516 -10.06 26.50 -11.81
CA GLN A 516 -10.41 27.62 -10.94
C GLN A 516 -10.41 27.21 -9.46
N ASP A 517 -10.05 28.15 -8.59
CA ASP A 517 -10.17 27.97 -7.14
C ASP A 517 -11.59 28.28 -6.62
N LYS A 518 -11.76 28.26 -5.29
CA LYS A 518 -13.04 28.54 -4.62
C LYS A 518 -13.61 29.93 -4.92
N ASP A 519 -12.76 30.89 -5.28
CA ASP A 519 -13.12 32.29 -5.53
C ASP A 519 -13.21 32.56 -7.06
N LYS A 520 -13.25 31.49 -7.87
CA LYS A 520 -13.25 31.51 -9.34
C LYS A 520 -11.99 32.13 -9.96
N LYS A 521 -10.89 32.22 -9.21
CA LYS A 521 -9.62 32.69 -9.75
C LYS A 521 -8.97 31.56 -10.56
N VAL A 522 -8.47 31.91 -11.75
CA VAL A 522 -7.74 30.99 -12.61
C VAL A 522 -6.44 30.55 -11.94
N LEU A 523 -6.27 29.23 -11.82
CA LEU A 523 -5.06 28.59 -11.32
C LEU A 523 -4.16 28.10 -12.46
N GLY A 524 -4.75 27.64 -13.55
CA GLY A 524 -4.04 27.13 -14.72
C GLY A 524 -5.00 26.80 -15.86
N THR A 525 -4.45 26.62 -17.05
CA THR A 525 -5.22 26.36 -18.27
C THR A 525 -4.57 25.21 -19.01
N SER A 526 -5.36 24.24 -19.47
CA SER A 526 -4.85 23.13 -20.27
C SER A 526 -4.40 23.59 -21.65
N GLU A 527 -3.53 22.81 -22.27
CA GLU A 527 -3.39 22.82 -23.73
C GLU A 527 -4.71 22.40 -24.40
N PRO A 528 -4.91 22.68 -25.70
CA PRO A 528 -6.08 22.21 -26.43
C PRO A 528 -6.26 20.70 -26.30
N ALA A 529 -7.49 20.27 -26.00
CA ALA A 529 -7.82 18.89 -25.68
C ALA A 529 -7.52 17.96 -26.85
N GLU A 530 -6.61 17.01 -26.62
CA GLU A 530 -6.22 16.05 -27.64
C GLU A 530 -7.27 14.95 -27.82
N ARG A 531 -7.53 14.55 -29.07
CA ARG A 531 -8.45 13.43 -29.35
C ARG A 531 -7.76 12.10 -29.09
N VAL A 532 -8.34 11.32 -28.19
CA VAL A 532 -7.91 9.94 -27.93
C VAL A 532 -8.74 9.01 -28.80
N ALA A 533 -8.06 8.16 -29.58
CA ALA A 533 -8.75 7.14 -30.37
C ALA A 533 -9.58 6.24 -29.45
N GLY A 534 -10.86 6.05 -29.79
CA GLY A 534 -11.69 5.09 -29.08
C GLY A 534 -11.08 3.70 -29.24
N GLY A 535 -10.69 3.07 -28.12
CA GLY A 535 -10.29 1.67 -28.12
C GLY A 535 -11.36 0.84 -28.85
N SER A 536 -10.91 0.01 -29.79
CA SER A 536 -11.78 -0.85 -30.58
C SER A 536 -12.74 -1.62 -29.66
N TRP A 537 -14.05 -1.51 -29.91
CA TRP A 537 -15.12 -2.28 -29.27
C TRP A 537 -14.94 -3.81 -29.37
N SER A 538 -13.91 -4.29 -30.07
CA SER A 538 -13.64 -5.69 -30.36
C SER A 538 -13.51 -6.57 -29.12
N TRP A 539 -12.88 -6.13 -28.02
CA TRP A 539 -12.68 -7.02 -26.86
C TRP A 539 -13.98 -7.27 -26.09
N LYS A 540 -14.79 -6.23 -25.82
CA LYS A 540 -16.09 -6.40 -25.15
C LYS A 540 -17.07 -7.18 -26.02
N LEU A 541 -17.05 -6.95 -27.34
CA LEU A 541 -17.84 -7.74 -28.31
C LEU A 541 -17.34 -9.19 -28.41
N PHE A 542 -16.04 -9.44 -28.31
CA PHE A 542 -15.46 -10.78 -28.30
C PHE A 542 -15.85 -11.55 -27.05
N VAL A 543 -15.75 -10.92 -25.87
CA VAL A 543 -16.23 -11.50 -24.60
C VAL A 543 -17.74 -11.76 -24.66
N PHE A 544 -18.52 -10.80 -25.16
CA PHE A 544 -19.96 -10.97 -25.35
C PHE A 544 -20.29 -12.13 -26.32
N ALA A 545 -19.56 -12.24 -27.43
CA ALA A 545 -19.72 -13.33 -28.39
C ALA A 545 -19.35 -14.70 -27.79
N ILE A 546 -18.31 -14.76 -26.95
CA ILE A 546 -17.95 -15.96 -26.19
C ILE A 546 -19.07 -16.36 -25.22
N VAL A 547 -19.62 -15.39 -24.48
CA VAL A 547 -20.71 -15.62 -23.53
C VAL A 547 -21.96 -16.15 -24.23
N VAL A 548 -22.39 -15.53 -25.34
CA VAL A 548 -23.55 -15.98 -26.13
C VAL A 548 -23.30 -17.37 -26.73
N SER A 549 -22.11 -17.61 -27.27
CA SER A 549 -21.74 -18.91 -27.85
C SER A 549 -21.73 -20.02 -26.80
N GLY A 550 -21.30 -19.70 -25.58
CA GLY A 550 -21.28 -20.62 -24.47
C GLY A 550 -22.66 -20.96 -23.91
N LEU A 551 -23.57 -19.99 -23.81
CA LEU A 551 -24.98 -20.24 -23.50
C LEU A 551 -25.64 -21.13 -24.55
N ALA A 552 -25.34 -20.91 -25.84
CA ALA A 552 -25.81 -21.76 -26.93
C ALA A 552 -25.25 -23.20 -26.84
N ALA A 553 -23.98 -23.36 -26.44
CA ALA A 553 -23.34 -24.66 -26.24
C ALA A 553 -23.96 -25.42 -25.06
N VAL A 554 -24.25 -24.75 -23.94
CA VAL A 554 -24.94 -25.34 -22.78
C VAL A 554 -26.36 -25.76 -23.17
N ALA A 555 -27.09 -24.90 -23.90
CA ALA A 555 -28.43 -25.22 -24.40
C ALA A 555 -28.40 -26.42 -25.36
N TRP A 556 -27.39 -26.52 -26.24
CA TRP A 556 -27.20 -27.65 -27.14
C TRP A 556 -26.83 -28.93 -26.39
N GLY A 557 -25.95 -28.85 -25.38
CA GLY A 557 -25.58 -29.94 -24.49
C GLY A 557 -26.78 -30.46 -23.68
N ALA A 558 -27.59 -29.57 -23.11
CA ALA A 558 -28.83 -29.91 -22.43
C ALA A 558 -29.83 -30.56 -23.39
N ARG A 559 -29.99 -30.02 -24.60
CA ARG A 559 -30.90 -30.57 -25.63
C ARG A 559 -30.47 -31.94 -26.12
N THR A 560 -29.16 -32.19 -26.27
CA THR A 560 -28.61 -33.50 -26.67
C THR A 560 -28.70 -34.52 -25.53
N TYR A 561 -28.47 -34.10 -24.29
CA TYR A 561 -28.69 -34.93 -23.09
C TYR A 561 -30.17 -35.32 -22.94
N LEU A 562 -31.09 -34.37 -23.06
CA LEU A 562 -32.55 -34.61 -23.03
C LEU A 562 -33.02 -35.50 -24.19
N ARG A 563 -32.45 -35.35 -25.40
CA ARG A 563 -32.71 -36.26 -26.53
C ARG A 563 -32.21 -37.68 -26.27
N LYS A 564 -31.02 -37.85 -25.69
CA LYS A 564 -30.51 -39.18 -25.28
C LYS A 564 -31.39 -39.82 -24.21
N ARG A 565 -31.89 -39.03 -23.24
CA ARG A 565 -32.80 -39.52 -22.19
C ARG A 565 -34.17 -39.94 -22.74
N ARG A 566 -34.73 -39.19 -23.71
CA ARG A 566 -35.95 -39.58 -24.44
C ARG A 566 -35.75 -40.81 -25.33
N GLY A 567 -34.58 -40.95 -25.96
CA GLY A 567 -34.22 -42.16 -26.72
C GLY A 567 -34.08 -43.40 -25.83
N TRP A 568 -33.57 -43.24 -24.62
CA TRP A 568 -33.51 -44.29 -23.60
C TRP A 568 -34.90 -44.70 -23.09
N GLN A 569 -35.80 -43.75 -22.84
CA GLN A 569 -37.18 -44.06 -22.46
C GLN A 569 -37.96 -44.72 -23.60
N ALA A 570 -37.75 -44.32 -24.87
CA ALA A 570 -38.37 -44.99 -26.02
C ALA A 570 -37.85 -46.43 -26.24
N GLY A 571 -36.57 -46.70 -25.96
CA GLY A 571 -36.00 -48.05 -26.00
C GLY A 571 -36.51 -48.97 -24.88
N LEU A 572 -36.74 -48.43 -23.67
CA LEU A 572 -37.33 -49.15 -22.54
C LEU A 572 -38.81 -49.50 -22.77
N PHE A 573 -39.59 -48.65 -23.44
CA PHE A 573 -40.99 -48.96 -23.80
C PHE A 573 -41.13 -49.92 -25.00
N ALA A 574 -40.15 -49.98 -25.91
CA ALA A 574 -40.14 -50.95 -27.00
C ALA A 574 -39.75 -52.36 -26.52
N TRP A 575 -38.85 -52.47 -25.53
CA TRP A 575 -38.42 -53.77 -25.00
C TRP A 575 -39.49 -54.47 -24.14
N GLN A 576 -40.43 -53.74 -23.53
CA GLN A 576 -41.56 -54.31 -22.79
C GLN A 576 -42.76 -54.74 -23.66
N ARG A 577 -42.77 -54.41 -24.97
CA ARG A 577 -43.88 -54.76 -25.87
C ARG A 577 -43.61 -55.96 -26.78
N ASP A 578 -42.34 -56.29 -27.05
CA ASP A 578 -41.95 -57.42 -27.91
C ASP A 578 -41.59 -58.71 -27.15
N GLY A 579 -41.55 -58.69 -25.81
CA GLY A 579 -41.23 -59.86 -24.96
C GLY A 579 -42.39 -60.82 -24.64
N ALA A 580 -43.61 -60.56 -25.10
CA ALA A 580 -44.82 -61.30 -24.68
C ALA A 580 -45.59 -61.99 -25.83
N ALA A 581 -45.03 -62.07 -27.04
CA ALA A 581 -45.69 -62.75 -28.15
C ALA A 581 -44.70 -63.48 -29.06
N ARG A 582 -44.50 -64.78 -28.79
CA ARG A 582 -44.32 -65.91 -29.74
C ARG A 582 -43.41 -67.00 -29.16
N GLY A 583 -44.02 -67.85 -28.33
CA GLY A 583 -43.59 -69.23 -28.20
C GLY A 583 -44.61 -70.12 -28.90
N ARG A 584 -44.26 -70.70 -30.06
CA ARG A 584 -44.73 -72.02 -30.54
C ARG A 584 -44.26 -72.35 -31.99
N TYR A 585 -43.74 -73.58 -32.12
CA TYR A 585 -43.51 -74.42 -33.32
C TYR A 585 -42.42 -74.00 -34.34
N SER A 586 -41.74 -74.88 -35.06
CA SER A 586 -41.14 -76.21 -34.87
C SER A 586 -40.56 -76.65 -36.23
N GLN A 587 -39.49 -77.44 -36.19
CA GLN A 587 -38.99 -78.40 -37.19
C GLN A 587 -37.96 -77.99 -38.27
N LEU A 588 -36.96 -78.88 -38.31
CA LEU A 588 -35.86 -79.15 -39.27
C LEU A 588 -34.61 -78.29 -39.18
#